data_AF-A0AA37TIX4-F1
#
_entry.id   AF-A0AA37TIX4-F1
#
_cell.length_a   1.000
_cell.length_b   1.000
_cell.length_c   1.000
_cell.angle_alpha   90.00
_cell.angle_beta   90.00
_cell.angle_gamma   90.00
#
_symmetry.space_group_name_H-M   'P 1'
#
loop_
_entity.id
_entity.type
_entity.pdbx_description
1 polymer ?
#
loop_
_entity_poly.entity_id
_entity_poly.type
_entity_poly.pdbx_seq_one_letter_code
_entity_poly.pdbx_strand_id
1 'polypeptide(L)'
;MLRGCWLHETPQGVFRIEWTRIGFAVIFEQDLLGCYEKATIALTRLIEGETQKPRCGLDVLHLGLPPSLISWTFCPAGDERSWSRSVSPLSSHSVDAIAESGEAARG
;
A
#
# COMPACT_ATOMS: atom_id res chain seq x y z
N MET A 1 -21.57 1.20 8.14
CA MET A 1 -20.58 0.15 7.81
C MET A 1 -19.19 0.78 7.94
N LEU A 2 -18.33 0.21 8.76
CA LEU A 2 -16.93 0.66 8.89
C LEU A 2 -16.24 0.37 7.56
N ARG A 3 -16.07 1.40 6.73
CA ARG A 3 -15.16 1.34 5.58
C ARG A 3 -13.75 1.53 6.13
N GLY A 4 -12.79 0.76 5.64
CA GLY A 4 -11.40 0.77 6.10
C GLY A 4 -10.61 -0.36 5.45
N CYS A 5 -9.34 -0.46 5.81
CA CYS A 5 -8.45 -1.51 5.37
C CYS A 5 -7.63 -2.07 6.54
N TRP A 6 -7.25 -3.34 6.43
CA TRP A 6 -6.25 -3.94 7.30
C TRP A 6 -4.90 -3.88 6.60
N LEU A 7 -3.88 -3.44 7.32
CA LEU A 7 -2.51 -3.29 6.87
C LEU A 7 -1.59 -4.27 7.60
N HIS A 8 -0.65 -4.84 6.86
CA HIS A 8 0.48 -5.53 7.44
C HIS A 8 1.75 -5.18 6.67
N GLU A 9 2.69 -4.56 7.39
CA GLU A 9 3.99 -4.19 6.86
C GLU A 9 4.96 -5.37 6.96
N THR A 10 5.70 -5.59 5.88
CA THR A 10 6.80 -6.56 5.82
C THR A 10 8.05 -5.84 5.32
N PRO A 11 9.26 -6.37 5.55
CA PRO A 11 10.48 -5.82 4.96
C PRO A 11 10.45 -5.69 3.43
N GLN A 12 9.60 -6.47 2.76
CA GLN A 12 9.45 -6.51 1.31
C GLN A 12 8.40 -5.52 0.78
N GLY A 13 7.52 -5.01 1.64
CA GLY A 13 6.41 -4.13 1.26
C GLY A 13 5.16 -4.33 2.13
N VAL A 14 4.05 -3.76 1.70
CA VAL A 14 2.83 -3.63 2.50
C VAL A 14 1.69 -4.46 1.91
N PHE A 15 1.09 -5.31 2.73
CA PHE A 15 -0.17 -5.99 2.41
C PHE A 15 -1.37 -5.17 2.88
N ARG A 16 -2.43 -5.22 2.07
CA ARG A 16 -3.70 -4.55 2.29
C ARG A 16 -4.87 -5.49 2.05
N ILE A 17 -5.79 -5.55 3.00
CA ILE A 17 -7.11 -6.13 2.81
C ILE A 17 -8.13 -5.01 2.92
N GLU A 18 -8.77 -4.65 1.81
CA GLU A 18 -9.68 -3.52 1.76
C GLU A 18 -11.06 -3.89 1.23
N TRP A 19 -12.09 -3.21 1.74
CA TRP A 19 -13.44 -3.36 1.20
C TRP A 19 -13.57 -2.61 -0.13
N THR A 20 -14.01 -3.35 -1.16
CA THR A 20 -14.33 -2.84 -2.50
C THR A 20 -15.82 -2.97 -2.78
N ARG A 21 -16.26 -2.57 -3.98
CA ARG A 21 -17.69 -2.71 -4.38
C ARG A 21 -18.17 -4.15 -4.47
N ILE A 22 -17.26 -5.12 -4.64
CA ILE A 22 -17.57 -6.52 -4.93
C ILE A 22 -17.10 -7.49 -3.83
N GLY A 23 -16.52 -6.99 -2.74
CA GLY A 23 -15.96 -7.80 -1.65
C GLY A 23 -14.66 -7.23 -1.11
N PHE A 24 -13.88 -8.04 -0.41
CA PHE A 24 -12.58 -7.68 0.13
C PHE A 24 -11.46 -8.03 -0.86
N ALA A 25 -10.69 -7.03 -1.26
CA ALA A 25 -9.53 -7.20 -2.12
C ALA A 25 -8.26 -7.38 -1.28
N VAL A 26 -7.43 -8.35 -1.68
CA VAL A 26 -6.05 -8.53 -1.18
C VAL A 26 -5.12 -7.82 -2.15
N ILE A 27 -4.33 -6.89 -1.64
CA ILE A 27 -3.41 -6.06 -2.41
C ILE A 27 -2.03 -6.13 -1.76
N PHE A 28 -0.99 -6.29 -2.57
CA PHE A 28 0.39 -6.08 -2.14
C PHE A 28 0.94 -4.86 -2.87
N GLU A 29 1.26 -3.79 -2.14
CA GLU A 29 1.59 -2.48 -2.70
C GLU A 29 0.50 -1.97 -3.68
N GLN A 30 0.64 -2.30 -4.96
CA GLN A 30 -0.24 -1.93 -6.08
C GLN A 30 -0.80 -3.15 -6.84
N ASP A 31 -0.32 -4.36 -6.52
CA ASP A 31 -0.73 -5.59 -7.18
C ASP A 31 -1.98 -6.17 -6.52
N LEU A 32 -3.06 -6.27 -7.29
CA LEU A 32 -4.27 -6.96 -6.86
C LEU A 32 -4.05 -8.48 -6.90
N LEU A 33 -4.08 -9.11 -5.73
CA LEU A 33 -3.82 -10.54 -5.58
C LEU A 33 -5.10 -11.38 -5.59
N GLY A 34 -6.26 -10.79 -5.28
CA GLY A 34 -7.55 -11.47 -5.33
C GLY A 34 -8.69 -10.69 -4.68
N CYS A 35 -9.93 -11.13 -4.92
CA CYS A 35 -11.14 -10.57 -4.33
C CYS A 35 -11.99 -11.68 -3.71
N TYR A 36 -12.49 -11.47 -2.48
CA TYR A 36 -13.18 -12.48 -1.69
C TYR A 36 -14.39 -11.89 -0.95
N GLU A 37 -15.34 -12.74 -0.57
CA GLU A 37 -16.57 -12.29 0.10
C GLU A 37 -16.34 -11.68 1.49
N LYS A 38 -15.30 -12.13 2.20
CA LYS A 38 -15.02 -11.78 3.60
C LYS A 38 -13.54 -11.50 3.79
N ALA A 39 -13.22 -10.56 4.68
CA ALA A 39 -11.84 -10.21 5.00
C ALA A 39 -11.07 -11.40 5.60
N THR A 40 -11.74 -12.23 6.41
CA THR A 40 -11.12 -13.44 6.99
C THR A 40 -10.78 -14.47 5.92
N ILE A 41 -11.67 -14.68 4.93
CA ILE A 41 -11.40 -15.56 3.79
C ILE A 41 -10.25 -15.01 2.94
N ALA A 42 -10.23 -13.70 2.70
CA ALA A 42 -9.15 -13.03 1.99
C ALA A 42 -7.78 -13.28 2.67
N LEU A 43 -7.73 -13.14 4.00
CA LEU A 43 -6.53 -13.44 4.79
C LEU A 43 -6.14 -14.92 4.72
N THR A 44 -7.10 -15.83 4.90
CA THR A 44 -6.86 -17.28 4.81
C THR A 44 -6.25 -17.66 3.45
N ARG A 45 -6.81 -17.15 2.35
CA ARG A 45 -6.27 -17.44 1.02
C ARG A 45 -4.88 -16.85 0.79
N LEU A 46 -4.60 -15.68 1.38
CA LEU A 46 -3.27 -15.07 1.33
C LEU A 46 -2.23 -15.93 2.05
N ILE A 47 -2.52 -16.37 3.29
CA ILE A 47 -1.57 -17.18 4.07
C ILE A 47 -1.41 -18.61 3.53
N GLU A 48 -2.44 -19.14 2.87
CA GLU A 48 -2.40 -20.45 2.17
C GLU A 48 -1.67 -20.35 0.81
N GLY A 49 -1.33 -19.15 0.35
CA GLY A 49 -0.70 -18.94 -0.96
C GLY A 49 -1.65 -19.19 -2.14
N GLU A 50 -2.96 -19.18 -1.89
CA GLU A 50 -4.02 -19.36 -2.88
C GLU A 50 -4.45 -18.03 -3.55
N THR A 51 -3.69 -16.95 -3.32
CA THR A 51 -3.85 -15.69 -4.05
C THR A 51 -2.99 -15.69 -5.32
N GLN A 52 -3.23 -14.74 -6.21
CA GLN A 52 -2.31 -14.47 -7.31
C GLN A 52 -0.93 -14.07 -6.76
N LYS A 53 0.11 -14.42 -7.51
CA LYS A 53 1.49 -14.07 -7.14
C LYS A 53 1.76 -12.59 -7.42
N PRO A 54 2.38 -11.84 -6.49
CA PRO A 54 2.83 -10.48 -6.76
C PRO A 54 3.79 -10.44 -7.96
N ARG A 55 3.73 -9.36 -8.75
CA ARG A 55 4.53 -9.23 -10.00
C ARG A 55 6.02 -9.16 -9.72
N CYS A 56 6.40 -8.71 -8.54
CA CYS A 56 7.79 -8.68 -8.05
C CYS A 56 8.36 -10.08 -7.74
N GLY A 57 7.57 -11.15 -7.85
CA GLY A 57 8.02 -12.51 -7.62
C GLY A 57 8.07 -12.92 -6.15
N LEU A 58 7.53 -12.09 -5.24
CA LEU A 58 7.46 -12.33 -3.80
C LEU A 58 6.85 -13.70 -3.47
N ASP A 59 7.47 -14.38 -2.53
CA ASP A 59 6.99 -15.65 -2.00
C ASP A 59 6.27 -15.42 -0.68
N VAL A 60 4.94 -15.35 -0.75
CA VAL A 60 4.06 -15.01 0.38
C VAL A 60 4.13 -16.05 1.50
N LEU A 61 4.29 -17.34 1.16
CA LEU A 61 4.28 -18.43 2.13
C LEU A 61 5.45 -18.38 3.11
N HIS A 62 6.58 -17.84 2.65
CA HIS A 62 7.80 -17.73 3.45
C HIS A 62 7.89 -16.43 4.26
N LEU A 63 6.90 -15.54 4.18
CA LEU A 63 6.89 -14.28 4.93
C LEU A 63 6.45 -14.42 6.39
N GLY A 64 5.79 -15.52 6.74
CA GLY A 64 5.28 -15.72 8.11
C GLY A 64 4.18 -14.71 8.48
N LEU A 65 3.28 -14.41 7.53
CA LEU A 65 2.19 -13.46 7.76
C LEU A 65 1.29 -13.87 8.95
N PRO A 66 0.86 -12.94 9.80
CA PRO A 66 -0.04 -13.24 10.90
C PRO A 66 -1.39 -13.80 10.40
N PRO A 67 -1.88 -14.93 10.92
CA PRO A 67 -3.08 -15.60 10.41
C PRO A 67 -4.39 -14.97 10.92
N SER A 68 -4.32 -13.85 11.65
CA SER A 68 -5.49 -13.18 12.22
C SER A 68 -5.48 -11.69 11.92
N LEU A 69 -6.62 -11.16 11.47
CA LEU A 69 -6.82 -9.73 11.22
C LEU A 69 -6.64 -8.85 12.46
N ILE A 70 -6.74 -9.42 13.66
CA ILE A 70 -6.50 -8.68 14.92
C ILE A 70 -5.02 -8.30 15.06
N SER A 71 -4.14 -9.08 14.45
CA SER A 71 -2.69 -8.81 14.40
C SER A 71 -2.31 -7.84 13.28
N TRP A 72 -3.29 -7.34 12.52
CA TRP A 72 -3.10 -6.38 11.44
C TRP A 72 -3.58 -5.01 11.91
N THR A 73 -2.95 -3.96 11.40
CA THR A 73 -3.34 -2.58 11.73
C THR A 73 -4.60 -2.22 10.95
N PHE A 74 -5.72 -1.97 11.64
CA PHE A 74 -6.94 -1.50 10.99
C PHE A 74 -6.91 0.02 10.81
N CYS A 75 -7.01 0.47 9.57
CA CYS A 75 -7.09 1.88 9.19
C CYS A 75 -8.51 2.21 8.73
N PRO A 76 -9.27 3.05 9.46
CA PRO A 76 -10.59 3.48 9.04
C PRO A 76 -10.52 4.38 7.79
N ALA A 77 -11.53 4.28 6.93
CA ALA A 77 -11.64 5.13 5.74
C ALA A 77 -11.77 6.60 6.13
N GLY A 78 -11.00 7.46 5.46
CA GLY A 78 -10.87 8.88 5.80
C GLY A 78 -9.57 9.25 6.53
N ASP A 79 -8.83 8.26 7.07
CA ASP A 79 -7.46 8.46 7.61
C ASP A 79 -6.37 8.27 6.53
N GLU A 80 -6.75 8.06 5.27
CA GLU A 80 -5.85 7.79 4.12
C GLU A 80 -4.74 8.86 3.94
N ARG A 81 -4.96 10.08 4.46
CA ARG A 81 -3.99 11.19 4.41
C ARG A 81 -2.79 11.00 5.37
N SER A 82 -2.84 10.05 6.29
CA SER A 82 -1.72 9.70 7.19
C SER A 82 -0.77 8.67 6.57
N TRP A 83 -1.29 7.67 5.85
CA TRP A 83 -0.47 6.58 5.32
C TRP A 83 0.24 6.93 4.00
N SER A 84 -0.43 7.67 3.10
CA SER A 84 0.16 8.08 1.81
C SER A 84 1.39 8.99 1.93
N ARG A 85 1.74 9.46 3.13
CA ARG A 85 2.94 10.28 3.36
C ARG A 85 4.22 9.46 3.64
N SER A 86 4.12 8.17 3.97
CA SER A 86 5.31 7.36 4.29
C SER A 86 5.98 6.67 3.10
N VAL A 87 5.30 6.54 1.96
CA VAL A 87 5.90 6.08 0.70
C VAL A 87 6.21 7.27 -0.20
N SER A 88 7.09 8.16 0.26
CA SER A 88 7.73 9.11 -0.65
C SER A 88 8.86 8.36 -1.37
N PRO A 89 8.78 8.12 -2.70
CA PRO A 89 9.96 7.72 -3.44
C PRO A 89 11.01 8.82 -3.27
N LEU A 90 12.18 8.41 -2.79
CA LEU A 90 13.36 9.23 -2.68
C LEU A 90 13.79 9.67 -4.09
N SER A 91 13.18 10.73 -4.64
CA SER A 91 13.75 11.44 -5.78
C SER A 91 14.76 12.43 -5.24
N SER A 92 15.94 11.91 -4.91
CA SER A 92 17.17 12.69 -4.77
C SER A 92 17.62 13.23 -6.14
N HIS A 93 18.30 14.37 -6.11
CA HIS A 93 18.89 15.17 -7.21
C HIS A 93 17.87 16.04 -7.98
N SER A 94 18.04 17.36 -8.10
CA SER A 94 19.30 18.04 -8.43
C SER A 94 19.52 19.34 -7.65
N VAL A 95 20.78 19.58 -7.33
CA VAL A 95 21.32 20.84 -6.81
C VAL A 95 21.68 21.80 -7.96
N ASP A 96 21.55 23.08 -7.61
CA ASP A 96 22.30 24.28 -8.03
C ASP A 96 22.13 25.02 -9.36
N ALA A 97 22.15 26.36 -9.15
CA ALA A 97 22.48 27.50 -10.03
C ALA A 97 21.42 27.90 -11.08
N ILE A 98 21.14 29.18 -11.34
CA ILE A 98 22.08 30.28 -11.63
C ILE A 98 21.50 31.65 -11.20
N ALA A 99 22.43 32.54 -10.85
CA ALA A 99 22.28 33.92 -10.39
C ALA A 99 21.77 34.95 -11.42
N GLU A 100 21.24 36.04 -10.85
CA GLU A 100 21.41 37.47 -11.21
C GLU A 100 21.62 37.89 -12.68
N SER A 101 20.68 38.71 -13.18
CA SER A 101 20.87 39.87 -14.08
C SER A 101 19.48 40.54 -14.18
N GLY A 102 19.25 41.80 -13.83
CA GLY A 102 19.88 42.97 -14.40
C GLY A 102 18.99 43.55 -15.52
N GLU A 103 18.61 44.82 -15.38
CA GLU A 103 18.26 45.76 -16.47
C GLU A 103 16.77 46.16 -16.75
N ALA A 104 16.45 47.37 -16.26
CA ALA A 104 15.90 48.55 -16.95
C ALA A 104 14.57 48.53 -17.76
N ALA A 105 13.71 49.47 -17.31
CA ALA A 105 13.04 50.55 -18.05
C ALA A 105 11.92 50.28 -19.08
N ARG A 106 10.79 50.98 -18.85
CA ARG A 106 9.89 51.73 -19.78
C ARG A 106 8.45 51.61 -19.28
N GLY A 107 7.64 52.66 -19.17
CA GLY A 107 7.77 54.09 -19.46
C GLY A 107 6.51 54.80 -18.96
#